data_AF-A0A822FCR0-F1
#
_entry.id   AF-A0A822FCR0-F1
#
_cell.length_a   1.000
_cell.length_b   1.000
_cell.length_c   1.000
_cell.angle_alpha   90.00
_cell.angle_beta   90.00
_cell.angle_gamma   90.00
#
_symmetry.space_group_name_H-M   'P 1'
#
loop_
_entity.id
_entity.type
_entity.pdbx_description
1 polymer ?
#
loop_
_entity_poly.entity_id
_entity_poly.type
_entity_poly.pdbx_seq_one_letter_code
_entity_poly.pdbx_strand_id
1 'polypeptide(L)' 'ACPNGQFFCENKGYFGTLIPSHFVGDGICDCCDGSDEYETTVVCNNTCL' A
#
# COMPACT_ATOMS: atom_id res chain seq x y z
N ALA A 1 9.93 -1.72 14.80
CA ALA A 1 8.76 -0.94 14.37
C ALA A 1 8.96 0.50 14.83
N CYS A 2 9.10 1.45 13.90
CA CYS A 2 9.19 2.86 14.25
C CYS A 2 7.79 3.38 14.63
N PRO A 3 7.66 4.21 15.68
CA PRO A 3 6.36 4.65 16.20
C PRO A 3 5.54 5.52 15.22
N ASN A 4 6.11 5.92 14.10
CA ASN A 4 5.45 6.61 12.98
C ASN A 4 5.86 5.98 11.64
N GLY A 5 5.91 4.65 11.57
CA GLY A 5 6.17 3.97 10.30
C GLY A 5 5.11 4.43 9.30
N GLN A 6 5.54 5.13 8.25
CA GLN A 6 4.73 5.44 7.09
C GLN A 6 5.30 4.62 5.93
N PHE A 7 4.42 4.10 5.12
CA PHE A 7 4.73 3.42 3.89
C PHE A 7 4.34 4.32 2.74
N PHE A 8 5.23 4.44 1.76
CA PHE A 8 4.99 5.24 0.57
C PHE A 8 4.55 4.32 -0.56
N CYS A 9 3.28 4.41 -0.92
CA CYS A 9 2.75 3.83 -2.15
C CYS A 9 3.29 4.63 -3.33
N GLU A 10 4.06 3.99 -4.22
CA GLU A 10 4.57 4.66 -5.42
C GLU A 10 3.41 5.01 -6.36
N ASN A 11 2.36 4.18 -6.39
CA ASN A 11 1.17 4.34 -7.22
C ASN A 11 1.54 4.60 -8.70
N LYS A 12 2.33 3.71 -9.31
CA LYS A 12 2.88 3.92 -10.66
C LYS A 12 1.79 4.31 -11.67
N GLY A 13 1.88 5.52 -12.21
CA GLY A 13 0.88 6.10 -13.11
C GLY A 13 -0.04 7.15 -12.45
N TYR A 14 0.04 7.32 -11.13
CA TYR A 14 -0.74 8.25 -10.32
C TYR A 14 0.12 8.96 -9.26
N PHE A 15 -0.52 9.73 -8.38
CA PHE A 15 0.15 10.40 -7.27
C PHE A 15 0.51 9.41 -6.16
N GLY A 16 1.80 9.37 -5.81
CA GLY A 16 2.29 8.60 -4.68
C GLY A 16 1.63 9.06 -3.37
N THR A 17 1.25 8.11 -2.52
CA THR A 17 0.49 8.36 -1.29
C THR A 17 1.22 7.77 -0.09
N LEU A 18 1.14 8.43 1.07
CA LEU A 18 1.68 7.93 2.33
C LEU A 18 0.55 7.30 3.15
N ILE A 19 0.72 6.03 3.50
CA ILE A 19 -0.16 5.30 4.42
C ILE A 19 0.59 4.94 5.71
N PRO A 20 -0.10 4.77 6.85
CA PRO A 20 0.48 4.15 8.02
C PRO A 20 1.02 2.75 7.76
N SER A 21 2.18 2.40 8.32
CA SER A 21 2.81 1.08 8.14
C SER A 21 2.03 -0.07 8.77
N HIS A 22 0.97 0.21 9.54
CA HIS A 22 0.09 -0.83 10.08
C HIS A 22 -0.91 -1.36 9.05
N PHE A 23 -1.10 -0.64 7.93
CA PHE A 23 -1.91 -1.06 6.78
C PHE A 23 -1.07 -1.84 5.74
N VAL A 24 0.21 -2.06 6.01
CA VAL A 24 1.06 -2.86 5.12
C VAL A 24 1.02 -4.30 5.56
N GLY A 25 0.49 -5.17 4.71
CA GLY A 25 0.38 -6.60 4.95
C GLY A 25 -0.72 -6.97 5.93
N ASP A 26 -1.78 -6.15 6.03
CA ASP A 26 -2.92 -6.36 6.92
C ASP A 26 -4.10 -7.09 6.25
N GLY A 27 -4.00 -7.33 4.93
CA GLY A 27 -5.02 -8.00 4.12
C GLY A 27 -6.05 -7.04 3.52
N ILE A 28 -5.82 -5.73 3.56
CA ILE A 28 -6.68 -4.70 2.97
C ILE A 28 -5.85 -3.93 1.94
N CYS A 29 -6.43 -3.67 0.77
CA CYS A 29 -5.78 -2.86 -0.26
C CYS A 29 -5.98 -1.37 0.02
N ASP A 30 -4.98 -0.71 0.60
CA ASP A 30 -4.96 0.72 0.87
C ASP A 30 -4.21 1.51 -0.21
N CYS A 31 -3.14 0.96 -0.79
CA CYS A 31 -2.49 1.54 -1.96
C CYS A 31 -3.27 1.23 -3.25
N CYS A 32 -3.40 2.19 -4.17
CA CYS A 32 -4.08 1.93 -5.45
C CYS A 32 -3.30 0.96 -6.35
N ASP A 33 -1.97 0.88 -6.18
CA ASP A 33 -1.12 -0.07 -6.91
C ASP A 33 -1.02 -1.44 -6.22
N GLY A 34 -1.58 -1.61 -5.02
CA GLY A 34 -1.52 -2.84 -4.24
C GLY A 34 -0.15 -3.17 -3.67
N SER A 35 0.77 -2.20 -3.63
CA SER A 35 2.15 -2.41 -3.17
C SER A 35 2.29 -2.65 -1.67
N ASP A 36 1.28 -2.27 -0.90
CA ASP A 36 1.14 -2.52 0.54
C ASP A 36 0.89 -4.00 0.89
N GLU A 37 0.22 -4.75 0.01
CA GLU A 37 -0.21 -6.13 0.25
C GLU A 37 0.63 -7.19 -0.48
N TYR A 38 1.86 -6.84 -0.87
CA TYR A 38 2.72 -7.68 -1.71
C TYR A 38 3.10 -9.06 -1.11
N GLU A 39 3.09 -9.21 0.21
CA GLU A 39 3.39 -10.49 0.90
C GLU A 39 2.14 -11.25 1.37
N THR A 40 0.94 -10.71 1.16
CA THR A 40 -0.29 -11.36 1.63
C THR A 40 -0.92 -12.23 0.55
N THR A 41 -1.97 -12.95 0.93
CA THR A 41 -2.75 -13.77 0.00
C THR A 41 -3.80 -12.95 -0.76
N VAL A 42 -3.90 -11.65 -0.46
CA VAL A 42 -4.85 -10.73 -1.08
C VAL A 42 -4.28 -10.24 -2.41
N VAL A 43 -5.08 -10.31 -3.46
CA VAL A 43 -4.70 -9.82 -4.78
C VAL A 43 -5.29 -8.42 -4.95
N CYS A 44 -4.44 -7.41 -4.76
CA CYS A 44 -4.79 -6.01 -5.00
C CYS A 44 -4.55 -5.67 -6.48
N ASN A 45 -5.61 -5.32 -7.19
CA ASN A 45 -5.51 -4.87 -8.58
C ASN A 45 -5.08 -3.41 -8.63
N ASN A 46 -4.26 -3.05 -9.62
CA ASN A 46 -3.90 -1.66 -9.85
C ASN A 46 -5.13 -0.86 -10.29
N THR A 47 -5.56 0.07 -9.44
CA THR A 47 -6.68 1.00 -9.64
C THR A 47 -6.23 2.45 -9.78
N CYS A 48 -4.91 2.69 -9.91
CA CYS A 48 -4.35 4.00 -10.15
C CYS A 48 -4.79 4.51 -11.55
N LEU A 49 -5.47 5.66 -11.59
CA LEU A 49 -6.09 6.26 -12.79
C LEU A 49 -5.30 7.46 -13.32
#